data_AF-A0A7C2GV54-F1
#
_entry.id   AF-A0A7C2GV54-F1
#
_cell.length_a   1.000
_cell.length_b   1.000
_cell.length_c   1.000
_cell.angle_alpha   90.00
_cell.angle_beta   90.00
_cell.angle_gamma   90.00
#
_symmetry.space_group_name_H-M   'P 1'
#
loop_
_entity.id
_entity.type
_entity.pdbx_description
1 polymer ?
#
loop_
_entity_poly.entity_id
_entity_poly.type
_entity_poly.pdbx_seq_one_letter_code
_entity_poly.pdbx_strand_id
1 'polypeptide(L)'
;MEERTPFEMRHRLAVILHVAMISSGLIAFSVSYLFSQTMGVSIASAAEHRALRQAIYGTVFVVSIGVILLRRWLLGAGRLGRIAERGGRAGVIEHLLKVTIILGAMSEAVVLLGFVLSALTRVFEDMWRLGGIGMVLLLYTYPWRSVWSRAMERANP
;
A
#
# COMPACT_ATOMS: atom_id res chain seq x y z
N MET A 1 26.50 -16.37 15.42
CA MET A 1 25.38 -15.42 15.22
C MET A 1 25.95 -14.22 14.51
N GLU A 2 25.77 -14.08 13.19
CA GLU A 2 26.20 -12.89 12.46
C GLU A 2 25.40 -11.67 12.98
N GLU A 3 26.10 -10.66 13.50
CA GLU A 3 25.51 -9.36 13.80
C GLU A 3 25.00 -8.75 12.50
N ARG A 4 23.68 -8.81 12.29
CA ARG A 4 23.04 -8.20 11.13
C ARG A 4 23.18 -6.69 11.21
N THR A 5 23.56 -6.08 10.09
CA THR A 5 23.67 -4.62 10.03
C THR A 5 22.29 -3.98 10.33
N PRO A 6 22.23 -2.81 10.99
CA PRO A 6 20.97 -2.12 11.28
C PRO A 6 20.08 -1.90 10.04
N PHE A 7 20.70 -1.76 8.86
CA PHE A 7 20.02 -1.67 7.57
C PHE A 7 19.23 -2.94 7.24
N GLU A 8 19.84 -4.12 7.34
CA GLU A 8 19.21 -5.39 7.00
C GLU A 8 18.05 -5.73 7.93
N MET A 9 18.19 -5.43 9.22
CA MET A 9 17.13 -5.65 10.19
C MET A 9 15.88 -4.81 9.88
N ARG A 10 16.06 -3.51 9.61
CA ARG A 10 14.97 -2.58 9.29
C ARG A 10 14.34 -2.88 7.93
N HIS A 11 15.17 -3.23 6.94
CA HIS A 11 14.69 -3.64 5.63
C HIS A 11 13.86 -4.92 5.70
N ARG A 12 14.33 -5.95 6.42
CA ARG A 12 13.59 -7.20 6.61
C ARG A 12 12.25 -6.98 7.32
N LEU A 13 12.21 -6.09 8.32
CA LEU A 13 10.95 -5.70 8.97
C LEU A 13 9.97 -5.07 7.97
N ALA A 14 10.44 -4.12 7.15
CA ALA A 14 9.61 -3.49 6.12
C ALA A 14 9.05 -4.52 5.12
N VAL A 15 9.89 -5.46 4.70
CA VAL A 15 9.51 -6.56 3.79
C VAL A 15 8.45 -7.46 4.44
N ILE A 16 8.66 -7.91 5.68
CA ILE A 16 7.70 -8.77 6.39
C ILE A 16 6.34 -8.08 6.50
N LEU A 17 6.32 -6.80 6.89
CA LEU A 17 5.08 -6.02 6.97
C LEU A 17 4.40 -5.89 5.61
N HIS A 18 5.14 -5.60 4.54
CA HIS A 18 4.57 -5.54 3.19
C HIS A 18 4.03 -6.87 2.70
N VAL A 19 4.73 -7.97 2.97
CA VAL A 19 4.27 -9.31 2.62
C VAL A 19 3.01 -9.67 3.40
N ALA A 20 2.89 -9.25 4.66
CA ALA A 20 1.67 -9.42 5.44
C ALA A 20 0.49 -8.63 4.82
N MET A 21 0.72 -7.38 4.40
CA MET A 21 -0.29 -6.55 3.71
C MET A 21 -0.72 -7.15 2.36
N ILE A 22 0.22 -7.66 1.58
CA ILE A 22 -0.09 -8.36 0.31
C ILE A 22 -0.90 -9.63 0.58
N SER A 23 -0.49 -10.42 1.57
CA SER A 23 -1.21 -11.64 1.98
C SER A 23 -2.63 -11.31 2.44
N SER A 24 -2.80 -10.27 3.25
CA SER A 24 -4.10 -9.71 3.66
C SER A 24 -4.96 -9.36 2.45
N GLY A 25 -4.40 -8.67 1.46
CA GLY A 25 -5.10 -8.35 0.21
C GLY A 25 -5.51 -9.58 -0.60
N LEU A 26 -4.65 -10.61 -0.70
CA LEU A 26 -4.97 -11.87 -1.37
C LEU A 26 -6.08 -12.66 -0.65
N ILE A 27 -6.07 -12.64 0.69
CA ILE A 27 -7.15 -13.21 1.49
C ILE A 27 -8.47 -12.47 1.20
N ALA A 28 -8.45 -11.14 1.22
CA ALA A 28 -9.63 -10.34 0.89
C ALA A 28 -10.18 -10.65 -0.52
N PHE A 29 -9.29 -10.84 -1.50
CA PHE A 29 -9.65 -11.27 -2.86
C PHE A 29 -10.36 -12.62 -2.85
N SER A 30 -9.79 -13.58 -2.15
CA SER A 30 -10.31 -14.95 -2.05
C SER A 30 -11.66 -14.97 -1.36
N VAL A 31 -11.81 -14.23 -0.25
CA VAL A 31 -13.07 -14.09 0.48
C VAL A 31 -14.14 -13.42 -0.38
N SER A 32 -13.82 -12.30 -1.04
CA SER A 32 -14.75 -11.61 -1.95
C SER A 32 -15.22 -12.53 -3.09
N TYR A 33 -14.30 -13.30 -3.68
CA TYR A 33 -14.65 -14.28 -4.71
C TYR A 33 -15.64 -15.32 -4.17
N LEU A 34 -15.34 -15.97 -3.03
CA LEU A 34 -16.22 -16.97 -2.42
C LEU A 34 -17.59 -16.40 -2.02
N PHE A 35 -17.63 -15.18 -1.48
CA PHE A 35 -18.88 -14.48 -1.14
C PHE A 35 -19.74 -14.22 -2.38
N SER A 36 -19.13 -13.83 -3.50
CA SER A 36 -19.86 -13.58 -4.75
C SER A 36 -20.52 -14.85 -5.33
N GLN A 37 -19.93 -16.02 -5.08
CA GLN A 37 -20.44 -17.30 -5.57
C GLN A 37 -21.54 -17.89 -4.67
N THR A 38 -21.58 -17.53 -3.39
CA THR A 38 -22.41 -18.22 -2.38
C THR A 38 -23.70 -17.50 -2.00
N MET A 39 -23.83 -16.19 -2.24
CA MET A 39 -25.00 -15.43 -1.77
C MET A 39 -25.72 -14.64 -2.88
N GLY A 40 -26.88 -15.14 -3.33
CA GLY A 40 -27.61 -14.67 -4.53
C GLY A 40 -28.52 -13.44 -4.42
N VAL A 41 -28.53 -12.66 -3.32
CA VAL A 41 -29.46 -11.51 -3.16
C VAL A 41 -28.77 -10.25 -2.67
N SER A 42 -28.68 -9.20 -3.49
CA SER A 42 -28.09 -7.91 -3.08
C SER A 42 -28.86 -7.27 -1.91
N ILE A 43 -28.15 -6.60 -0.99
CA ILE A 43 -28.71 -6.07 0.28
C ILE A 43 -29.18 -4.61 0.12
N ALA A 44 -28.71 -3.86 -0.88
CA ALA A 44 -28.98 -2.42 -1.02
C ALA A 44 -29.86 -2.07 -2.24
N SER A 45 -30.56 -0.94 -2.18
CA SER A 45 -31.35 -0.44 -3.31
C SER A 45 -30.45 0.03 -4.47
N ALA A 46 -30.98 0.07 -5.70
CA ALA A 46 -30.19 0.46 -6.88
C ALA A 46 -29.63 1.90 -6.82
N ALA A 47 -30.33 2.81 -6.14
CA ALA A 47 -29.88 4.20 -5.95
C ALA A 47 -28.72 4.30 -4.94
N GLU A 48 -28.83 3.60 -3.80
CA GLU A 48 -27.77 3.53 -2.79
C GLU A 48 -26.50 2.87 -3.35
N HIS A 49 -26.66 1.83 -4.19
CA HIS A 49 -25.54 1.20 -4.90
C HIS A 49 -24.73 2.18 -5.72
N ARG A 50 -25.41 3.07 -6.48
CA ARG A 50 -24.72 4.02 -7.37
C ARG A 50 -23.95 5.07 -6.58
N ALA A 51 -24.58 5.65 -5.56
CA ALA A 51 -23.95 6.67 -4.72
C ALA A 51 -22.74 6.11 -3.96
N LEU A 52 -22.87 4.92 -3.35
CA LEU A 52 -21.80 4.24 -2.64
C LEU A 52 -20.62 3.93 -3.56
N ARG A 53 -20.91 3.35 -4.75
CA ARG A 53 -19.89 3.04 -5.74
C ARG A 53 -19.14 4.30 -6.16
N GLN A 54 -19.85 5.38 -6.46
CA GLN A 54 -19.22 6.64 -6.88
C GLN A 54 -18.32 7.24 -5.79
N ALA A 55 -18.78 7.24 -4.53
CA ALA A 55 -17.99 7.73 -3.40
C ALA A 55 -16.72 6.90 -3.17
N ILE A 56 -16.82 5.57 -3.22
CA ILE A 56 -15.67 4.67 -3.02
C ILE A 56 -14.68 4.79 -4.19
N TYR A 57 -15.15 4.80 -5.44
CA TYR A 57 -14.26 4.97 -6.59
C TYR A 57 -13.53 6.32 -6.55
N GLY A 58 -14.23 7.41 -6.21
CA GLY A 58 -13.61 8.72 -6.03
C GLY A 58 -12.55 8.73 -4.94
N THR A 59 -12.84 8.10 -3.79
CA THR A 59 -11.89 7.98 -2.68
C THR A 59 -10.66 7.16 -3.08
N VAL A 60 -10.85 6.00 -3.70
CA VAL A 60 -9.75 5.15 -4.18
C VAL A 60 -8.88 5.91 -5.18
N PHE A 61 -9.48 6.65 -6.10
CA PHE A 61 -8.74 7.45 -7.09
C PHE A 61 -7.84 8.50 -6.41
N VAL A 62 -8.39 9.28 -5.47
CA VAL A 62 -7.65 10.32 -4.75
C VAL A 62 -6.52 9.71 -3.91
N VAL A 63 -6.82 8.63 -3.17
CA VAL A 63 -5.81 7.94 -2.34
C VAL A 63 -4.69 7.35 -3.21
N SER A 64 -5.03 6.75 -4.35
CA SER A 64 -4.05 6.14 -5.27
C SER A 64 -3.07 7.18 -5.81
N ILE A 65 -3.58 8.33 -6.27
CA ILE A 65 -2.74 9.45 -6.71
C ILE A 65 -1.90 9.97 -5.53
N GLY A 66 -2.53 10.12 -4.36
CA GLY A 66 -1.87 10.52 -3.13
C GLY A 66 -0.65 9.65 -2.82
N VAL A 67 -0.78 8.32 -2.86
CA VAL A 67 0.32 7.37 -2.64
C VAL A 67 1.46 7.59 -3.62
N ILE A 68 1.16 7.76 -4.91
CA ILE A 68 2.18 7.94 -5.95
C ILE A 68 2.95 9.25 -5.75
N LEU A 69 2.22 10.36 -5.55
CA LEU A 69 2.82 11.67 -5.32
C LEU A 69 3.62 11.72 -4.01
N LEU A 70 3.06 11.15 -2.95
CA LEU A 70 3.66 11.09 -1.63
C LEU A 70 4.96 10.28 -1.66
N ARG A 71 4.97 9.13 -2.35
CA ARG A 71 6.19 8.33 -2.58
C ARG A 71 7.27 9.13 -3.30
N ARG A 72 6.89 9.81 -4.38
CA ARG A 72 7.82 10.63 -5.18
C ARG A 72 8.42 11.77 -4.34
N TRP A 73 7.61 12.42 -3.51
CA TRP A 73 8.04 13.52 -2.65
C TRP A 73 8.92 13.04 -1.48
N LEU A 74 8.52 11.96 -0.80
CA LEU A 74 9.26 11.40 0.34
C LEU A 74 10.62 10.85 -0.05
N LEU A 75 10.73 10.23 -1.23
CA LEU A 75 11.99 9.69 -1.77
C LEU A 75 12.77 10.70 -2.63
N GLY A 76 12.37 11.97 -2.62
CA GLY A 76 13.08 13.03 -3.34
C GLY A 76 14.46 13.30 -2.73
N ALA A 77 15.48 13.46 -3.57
CA ALA A 77 16.87 13.66 -3.15
C ALA A 77 17.03 14.80 -2.13
N GLY A 78 16.36 15.95 -2.35
CA GLY A 78 16.43 17.09 -1.44
C GLY A 78 15.79 16.86 -0.06
N ARG A 79 14.92 15.87 0.12
CA ARG A 79 14.40 15.49 1.45
C ARG A 79 15.32 14.49 2.13
N LEU A 80 15.81 13.50 1.38
CA LEU A 80 16.75 12.49 1.89
C LEU A 80 18.07 13.14 2.35
N GLY A 81 18.61 14.10 1.60
CA GLY A 81 19.79 14.87 1.99
C GLY A 81 19.61 15.61 3.31
N ARG A 82 18.50 16.34 3.48
CA ARG A 82 18.19 17.04 4.75
C ARG A 82 18.05 16.10 5.96
N ILE A 83 17.58 14.88 5.74
CA ILE A 83 17.46 13.88 6.81
C ILE A 83 18.84 13.29 7.13
N ALA A 84 19.67 13.07 6.12
CA ALA A 84 21.05 12.62 6.31
C ALA A 84 21.89 13.66 7.06
N GLU A 85 21.75 14.95 6.73
CA GLU A 85 22.43 16.05 7.45
C GLU A 85 22.08 16.09 8.94
N ARG A 86 20.82 15.77 9.30
CA ARG A 86 20.35 15.84 10.70
C ARG A 86 20.57 14.57 11.50
N GLY A 87 20.42 13.41 10.87
CA GLY A 87 20.37 12.11 11.57
C GLY A 87 21.33 11.07 11.01
N GLY A 88 22.19 11.45 10.06
CA GLY A 88 23.11 10.54 9.39
C GLY A 88 22.40 9.37 8.70
N ARG A 89 23.17 8.30 8.48
CA ARG A 89 22.69 7.07 7.82
C ARG A 89 21.56 6.39 8.59
N ALA A 90 21.61 6.39 9.92
CA ALA A 90 20.58 5.78 10.77
C ALA A 90 19.23 6.49 10.62
N GLY A 91 19.23 7.83 10.58
CA GLY A 91 18.01 8.63 10.38
C GLY A 91 17.35 8.40 9.02
N VAL A 92 18.15 8.22 7.97
CA VAL A 92 17.64 7.91 6.62
C VAL A 92 16.99 6.53 6.59
N ILE A 93 17.61 5.51 7.20
CA ILE A 93 17.04 4.15 7.26
C ILE A 93 15.69 4.16 8.01
N GLU A 94 15.63 4.87 9.13
CA GLU A 94 14.40 4.98 9.91
C GLU A 94 13.29 5.71 9.13
N HIS A 95 13.65 6.75 8.38
CA HIS A 95 12.72 7.43 7.50
C HIS A 95 12.20 6.50 6.40
N LEU A 96 13.08 5.76 5.72
CA LEU A 96 12.70 4.81 4.67
C LEU A 96 11.74 3.73 5.20
N LEU A 97 11.99 3.20 6.40
CA LEU A 97 11.07 2.26 7.05
C LEU A 97 9.69 2.88 7.26
N LYS A 98 9.63 4.05 7.91
CA LYS A 98 8.36 4.75 8.19
C LYS A 98 7.58 5.06 6.92
N VAL A 99 8.27 5.60 5.91
CA VAL A 99 7.67 5.93 4.61
C VAL A 99 7.10 4.69 3.94
N THR A 100 7.86 3.59 3.93
CA THR A 100 7.40 2.36 3.31
C THR A 100 6.14 1.85 4.02
N ILE A 101 6.12 1.81 5.36
CA ILE A 101 4.94 1.39 6.13
C ILE A 101 3.72 2.27 5.84
N ILE A 102 3.88 3.60 5.83
CA ILE A 102 2.77 4.54 5.57
C ILE A 102 2.20 4.31 4.17
N LEU A 103 3.06 4.22 3.15
CA LEU A 103 2.62 4.01 1.77
C LEU A 103 1.98 2.62 1.59
N GLY A 104 2.53 1.60 2.23
CA GLY A 104 1.95 0.26 2.27
C GLY A 104 0.56 0.24 2.89
N ALA A 105 0.40 0.86 4.06
CA ALA A 105 -0.89 0.95 4.76
C ALA A 105 -1.95 1.73 3.93
N MET A 106 -1.55 2.83 3.27
CA MET A 106 -2.46 3.55 2.37
C MET A 106 -2.87 2.70 1.16
N SER A 107 -1.95 1.90 0.62
CA SER A 107 -2.22 0.99 -0.50
C SER A 107 -3.11 -0.18 -0.07
N GLU A 108 -2.88 -0.75 1.11
CA GLU A 108 -3.75 -1.77 1.71
C GLU A 108 -5.15 -1.23 1.96
N ALA A 109 -5.28 0.02 2.44
CA ALA A 109 -6.60 0.64 2.62
C ALA A 109 -7.40 0.69 1.32
N VAL A 110 -6.74 0.91 0.17
CA VAL A 110 -7.40 0.83 -1.15
C VAL A 110 -7.91 -0.59 -1.44
N VAL A 111 -7.12 -1.62 -1.12
CA VAL A 111 -7.55 -3.02 -1.27
C VAL A 111 -8.77 -3.30 -0.40
N LEU A 112 -8.74 -2.86 0.86
CA LEU A 112 -9.85 -3.06 1.80
C LEU A 112 -11.11 -2.29 1.38
N LEU A 113 -10.99 -1.11 0.80
CA LEU A 113 -12.13 -0.38 0.22
C LEU A 113 -12.75 -1.15 -0.95
N GLY A 114 -11.93 -1.77 -1.81
CA GLY A 114 -12.40 -2.66 -2.86
C GLY A 114 -13.13 -3.88 -2.30
N PHE A 115 -12.60 -4.47 -1.22
CA PHE A 115 -13.22 -5.59 -0.53
C PHE A 115 -14.56 -5.21 0.09
N VAL A 116 -14.63 -4.09 0.81
CA VAL A 116 -15.87 -3.59 1.42
C VAL A 116 -16.92 -3.33 0.34
N LEU A 117 -16.57 -2.64 -0.74
CA LEU A 117 -17.53 -2.39 -1.82
C LEU A 117 -18.00 -3.70 -2.46
N SER A 118 -17.11 -4.63 -2.72
CA SER A 118 -17.47 -5.92 -3.30
C SER A 118 -18.34 -6.75 -2.35
N ALA A 119 -18.07 -6.73 -1.05
CA ALA A 119 -18.88 -7.42 -0.05
C ALA A 119 -20.29 -6.84 0.05
N LEU A 120 -20.42 -5.50 -0.01
CA LEU A 120 -21.71 -4.81 0.07
C LEU A 120 -22.54 -4.96 -1.22
N THR A 121 -21.90 -4.82 -2.38
CA THR A 121 -22.57 -4.94 -3.69
C THR A 121 -22.74 -6.38 -4.16
N ARG A 122 -21.97 -7.31 -3.57
CA ARG A 122 -21.80 -8.71 -4.00
C ARG A 122 -21.30 -8.86 -5.43
N VAL A 123 -20.68 -7.83 -5.98
CA VAL A 123 -20.09 -7.84 -7.32
C VAL A 123 -18.58 -8.03 -7.17
N PHE A 124 -18.08 -9.20 -7.61
CA PHE A 124 -16.64 -9.48 -7.60
C PHE A 124 -15.84 -8.51 -8.47
N GLU A 125 -16.45 -7.99 -9.54
CA GLU A 125 -15.82 -7.03 -10.45
C GLU A 125 -15.34 -5.75 -9.72
N ASP A 126 -16.03 -5.32 -8.66
CA ASP A 126 -15.59 -4.18 -7.85
C ASP A 126 -14.30 -4.49 -7.07
N MET A 127 -14.14 -5.72 -6.58
CA MET A 127 -12.89 -6.17 -5.96
C MET A 127 -11.77 -6.30 -6.99
N TRP A 128 -12.06 -6.87 -8.16
CA TRP A 128 -11.08 -6.99 -9.23
C TRP A 128 -10.54 -5.62 -9.66
N ARG A 129 -11.42 -4.64 -9.83
CA ARG A 129 -11.05 -3.27 -10.23
C ARG A 129 -10.32 -2.52 -9.12
N LEU A 130 -10.94 -2.35 -7.95
CA LEU A 130 -10.40 -1.51 -6.88
C LEU A 130 -9.33 -2.24 -6.06
N GLY A 131 -9.58 -3.49 -5.71
CA GLY A 131 -8.61 -4.35 -5.04
C GLY A 131 -7.38 -4.60 -5.91
N GLY A 132 -7.57 -4.74 -7.23
CA GLY A 132 -6.47 -4.86 -8.18
C GLY A 132 -5.57 -3.62 -8.20
N ILE A 133 -6.16 -2.42 -8.23
CA ILE A 133 -5.42 -1.16 -8.12
C ILE A 133 -4.63 -1.09 -6.81
N GLY A 134 -5.26 -1.41 -5.67
CA GLY A 134 -4.58 -1.44 -4.38
C GLY A 134 -3.42 -2.43 -4.33
N MET A 135 -3.57 -3.60 -4.96
CA MET A 135 -2.51 -4.61 -5.05
C MET A 135 -1.33 -4.12 -5.91
N VAL A 136 -1.61 -3.47 -7.04
CA VAL A 136 -0.57 -2.83 -7.86
C VAL A 136 0.15 -1.74 -7.07
N LEU A 137 -0.56 -0.95 -6.27
CA LEU A 137 0.06 0.04 -5.40
C LEU A 137 0.95 -0.61 -4.34
N LEU A 138 0.52 -1.69 -3.68
CA LEU A 138 1.34 -2.43 -2.72
C LEU A 138 2.64 -2.95 -3.35
N LEU A 139 2.58 -3.46 -4.59
CA LEU A 139 3.76 -3.88 -5.33
C LEU A 139 4.66 -2.70 -5.73
N TYR A 140 4.06 -1.57 -6.11
CA TYR A 140 4.78 -0.35 -6.45
C TYR A 140 5.49 0.27 -5.23
N THR A 141 4.88 0.19 -4.05
CA THR A 141 5.44 0.69 -2.78
C THR A 141 6.37 -0.31 -2.09
N TYR A 142 6.50 -1.51 -2.65
CA TYR A 142 7.33 -2.58 -2.09
C TYR A 142 8.76 -2.09 -1.79
N PRO A 143 9.34 -2.42 -0.62
CA PRO A 143 10.68 -2.00 -0.23
C PRO A 143 11.73 -2.80 -0.99
N TRP A 144 11.92 -2.52 -2.28
CA TRP A 144 13.01 -3.14 -3.04
C TRP A 144 14.37 -2.72 -2.48
N ARG A 145 15.25 -3.70 -2.21
CA ARG A 145 16.60 -3.44 -1.69
C ARG A 145 17.37 -2.43 -2.54
N SER A 146 17.22 -2.51 -3.87
CA SER A 146 17.85 -1.60 -4.83
C SER A 146 17.34 -0.16 -4.75
N VAL A 147 16.09 0.06 -4.36
CA VAL A 147 15.54 1.41 -4.16
C VAL A 147 16.11 2.02 -2.89
N TRP A 148 16.22 1.22 -1.82
CA TRP A 148 16.79 1.66 -0.56
C TRP A 148 18.29 1.94 -0.66
N SER A 149 19.06 1.11 -1.38
CA SER A 149 20.49 1.37 -1.60
C SER A 149 20.71 2.68 -2.37
N ARG A 150 19.97 2.88 -3.47
CA ARG A 150 20.02 4.14 -4.24
C ARG A 150 19.59 5.36 -3.42
N ALA A 151 18.62 5.19 -2.52
CA ALA A 151 18.19 6.27 -1.63
C ALA A 151 19.29 6.63 -0.62
N MET A 152 20.03 5.64 -0.11
CA MET A 152 21.18 5.84 0.77
C MET A 152 22.35 6.50 0.04
N GLU A 153 22.64 6.09 -1.20
CA GLU A 153 23.66 6.73 -2.05
C GLU A 153 23.34 8.20 -2.30
N ARG A 154 22.09 8.52 -2.67
CA ARG A 154 21.64 9.91 -2.89
C ARG A 154 21.63 10.77 -1.63
N ALA A 155 21.59 10.15 -0.46
CA ALA A 155 21.59 10.84 0.82
C ALA A 155 23.02 11.15 1.31
N ASN A 156 24.05 10.60 0.68
CA ASN A 156 25.45 10.80 1.02
C ASN A 156 26.10 11.63 -0.11
N PRO A 157 26.18 12.98 0.03
CA PRO A 157 26.77 13.84 -0.98
C PRO A 157 28.27 13.56 -1.20
#